data_AF-M7MZG2-F1
#
_entry.id   AF-M7MZG2-F1
#
_cell.length_a   1.000
_cell.length_b   1.000
_cell.length_c   1.000
_cell.angle_alpha   90.00
_cell.angle_beta   90.00
_cell.angle_gamma   90.00
#
_symmetry.space_group_name_H-M   'P 1'
#
loop_
_entity.id
_entity.type
_entity.pdbx_description
1 polymer ?
#
loop_
_entity_poly.entity_id
_entity_poly.type
_entity_poly.pdbx_seq_one_letter_code
_entity_poly.pdbx_strand_id
1 'polypeptide(L)'
;MTHEIGEGAVQSLYDDYLGLESDLRSTPSGLAALSRSYPKHLLLAAASSLEDRVKRLVSQIFERDGTDRLATFVSKRVMARSYHTLFDWKAGSARGFFSSFGDACGQAFKTELQSNRELKEQHEAFMRLGQLRNLLVHNDYASAPVELTPKEIMNKYELALGFVDRIESFVVIN
;
A
#
# COMPACT_ATOMS: atom_id res chain seq x y z
N MET A 1 -19.96 -4.99 -3.48
CA MET A 1 -20.13 -5.25 -2.03
C MET A 1 -18.91 -5.97 -1.43
N THR A 2 -17.69 -5.60 -1.83
CA THR A 2 -16.41 -6.21 -1.37
C THR A 2 -15.34 -5.17 -1.07
N HIS A 3 -15.67 -3.87 -1.13
CA HIS A 3 -14.72 -2.77 -0.94
C HIS A 3 -14.34 -2.55 0.54
N GLU A 4 -15.14 -3.01 1.49
CA GLU A 4 -15.02 -2.64 2.92
C GLU A 4 -14.13 -3.56 3.77
N ILE A 5 -13.87 -4.81 3.36
CA ILE A 5 -13.31 -5.82 4.27
C ILE A 5 -11.84 -5.51 4.64
N GLY A 6 -11.02 -5.06 3.68
CA GLY A 6 -9.60 -4.77 3.91
C GLY A 6 -9.35 -3.42 4.58
N GLU A 7 -10.15 -2.41 4.26
CA GLU A 7 -10.08 -1.08 4.88
C GLU A 7 -10.57 -1.12 6.33
N GLY A 8 -11.69 -1.81 6.57
CA GLY A 8 -12.20 -2.03 7.92
C GLY A 8 -11.25 -2.81 8.81
N ALA A 9 -10.50 -3.78 8.27
CA ALA A 9 -9.53 -4.54 9.06
C ALA A 9 -8.35 -3.70 9.55
N VAL A 10 -7.80 -2.81 8.70
CA VAL A 10 -6.71 -1.91 9.10
C VAL A 10 -7.21 -0.86 10.10
N GLN A 11 -8.39 -0.30 9.87
CA GLN A 11 -9.04 0.61 10.82
C GLN A 11 -9.26 -0.07 12.17
N SER A 12 -9.80 -1.29 12.19
CA SER A 12 -10.01 -2.06 13.42
C SER A 12 -8.71 -2.27 14.20
N LEU A 13 -7.60 -2.57 13.52
CA LEU A 13 -6.30 -2.67 14.18
C LEU A 13 -5.80 -1.34 14.74
N TYR A 14 -6.15 -0.22 14.09
CA TYR A 14 -5.83 1.10 14.63
C TYR A 14 -6.72 1.46 15.84
N ASP A 15 -7.99 1.08 15.82
CA ASP A 15 -8.90 1.28 16.95
C ASP A 15 -8.48 0.42 18.15
N ASP A 16 -8.07 -0.84 17.91
CA ASP A 16 -7.48 -1.72 18.93
C ASP A 16 -6.23 -1.09 19.57
N TYR A 17 -5.38 -0.44 18.76
CA TYR A 17 -4.23 0.31 19.28
C TYR A 17 -4.65 1.41 20.23
N LEU A 18 -5.65 2.21 19.87
CA LEU A 18 -6.11 3.33 20.70
C LEU A 18 -6.68 2.83 22.03
N GLY A 19 -7.43 1.73 22.01
CA GLY A 19 -7.91 1.05 23.22
C GLY A 19 -6.77 0.57 24.11
N LEU A 20 -5.84 -0.20 23.55
CA LEU A 20 -4.69 -0.73 24.29
C LEU A 20 -3.78 0.38 24.83
N GLU A 21 -3.54 1.43 24.04
CA GLU A 21 -2.75 2.57 24.48
C GLU A 21 -3.42 3.24 25.69
N SER A 22 -4.75 3.45 25.63
CA SER A 22 -5.55 4.00 26.73
C SER A 22 -5.47 3.15 28.00
N ASP A 23 -5.65 1.84 27.88
CA ASP A 23 -5.64 0.91 29.01
C ASP A 23 -4.25 0.81 29.67
N LEU A 24 -3.19 0.91 28.86
CA LEU A 24 -1.81 0.77 29.33
C LEU A 24 -1.16 2.09 29.77
N ARG A 25 -1.87 3.23 29.75
CA ARG A 25 -1.30 4.54 30.14
C ARG A 25 -0.71 4.56 31.55
N SER A 26 -1.30 3.78 32.46
CA SER A 26 -0.85 3.66 33.85
C SER A 26 0.29 2.67 34.05
N THR A 27 0.68 1.92 33.01
CA THR A 27 1.68 0.85 33.07
C THR A 27 2.84 1.15 32.11
N PRO A 28 3.90 1.86 32.57
CA PRO A 28 4.97 2.34 31.68
C PRO A 28 5.67 1.24 30.87
N SER A 29 5.89 0.05 31.46
CA SER A 29 6.50 -1.09 30.78
C SER A 29 5.60 -1.67 29.69
N GLY A 30 4.29 -1.73 29.92
CA GLY A 30 3.29 -2.18 28.95
C GLY A 30 3.20 -1.21 27.78
N LEU A 31 3.11 0.09 28.07
CA LEU A 31 3.11 1.13 27.04
C LEU A 31 4.39 1.10 26.19
N ALA A 32 5.56 0.95 26.82
CA ALA A 32 6.82 0.83 26.10
C ALA A 32 6.90 -0.42 25.20
N ALA A 33 6.32 -1.55 25.64
CA ALA A 33 6.24 -2.76 24.83
C ALA A 33 5.29 -2.58 23.63
N LEU A 34 4.14 -1.93 23.85
CA LEU A 34 3.17 -1.60 22.81
C LEU A 34 3.80 -0.67 21.76
N SER A 35 4.36 0.47 22.18
CA SER A 35 4.97 1.45 21.27
C SER A 35 6.14 0.89 20.45
N ARG A 36 6.87 -0.11 20.97
CA ARG A 36 7.97 -0.76 20.25
C ARG A 36 7.50 -1.71 19.15
N SER A 37 6.36 -2.37 19.33
CA SER A 37 5.95 -3.50 18.51
C SER A 37 4.76 -3.18 17.61
N TYR A 38 3.76 -2.43 18.10
CA TYR A 38 2.52 -2.18 17.39
C TYR A 38 2.69 -1.42 16.06
N PRO A 39 3.57 -0.41 15.93
CA PRO A 39 3.80 0.24 14.65
C PRO A 39 4.20 -0.73 13.54
N LYS A 40 4.96 -1.79 13.87
CA LYS A 40 5.36 -2.82 12.90
C LYS A 40 4.17 -3.65 12.42
N HIS A 41 3.26 -4.00 13.34
CA HIS A 41 2.06 -4.77 13.03
C HIS A 41 1.12 -3.95 12.13
N LEU A 42 0.85 -2.71 12.53
CA LEU A 42 -0.03 -1.83 11.76
C LEU A 42 0.54 -1.51 10.38
N LEU A 43 1.85 -1.26 10.28
CA LEU A 43 2.52 -1.05 8.99
C LEU A 43 2.40 -2.26 8.06
N LEU A 44 2.62 -3.48 8.58
CA LEU A 44 2.46 -4.70 7.79
C LEU A 44 1.03 -4.89 7.32
N ALA A 45 0.04 -4.66 8.19
CA ALA A 45 -1.37 -4.75 7.84
C ALA A 45 -1.76 -3.72 6.76
N ALA A 46 -1.39 -2.46 6.94
CA ALA A 46 -1.64 -1.39 5.98
C ALA A 46 -1.02 -1.69 4.60
N ALA A 47 0.27 -2.05 4.57
CA ALA A 47 0.95 -2.37 3.32
C ALA A 47 0.37 -3.64 2.64
N SER A 48 -0.02 -4.66 3.42
CA SER A 48 -0.65 -5.87 2.89
C SER A 48 -2.04 -5.57 2.29
N SER A 49 -2.82 -4.71 2.93
CA SER A 49 -4.12 -4.27 2.41
C SER A 49 -3.98 -3.53 1.07
N LEU A 50 -3.03 -2.59 0.99
CA LEU A 50 -2.72 -1.88 -0.26
C LEU A 50 -2.28 -2.84 -1.37
N GLU A 51 -1.39 -3.79 -1.05
CA GLU A 51 -0.93 -4.82 -1.99
C GLU A 51 -2.10 -5.63 -2.55
N ASP A 52 -2.96 -6.14 -1.69
CA ASP A 52 -4.14 -6.93 -2.04
C ASP A 52 -5.14 -6.11 -2.90
N ARG A 53 -5.30 -4.82 -2.59
CA ARG A 53 -6.16 -3.91 -3.38
C ARG A 53 -5.62 -3.66 -4.78
N VAL A 54 -4.31 -3.41 -4.93
CA VAL A 54 -3.67 -3.26 -6.25
C VAL A 54 -3.83 -4.55 -7.07
N LYS A 55 -3.58 -5.72 -6.47
CA LYS A 55 -3.73 -7.01 -7.17
C LYS A 55 -5.14 -7.23 -7.68
N ARG A 56 -6.16 -6.92 -6.86
CA ARG A 56 -7.55 -7.00 -7.27
C ARG A 56 -7.87 -6.04 -8.40
N LEU A 57 -7.50 -4.77 -8.26
CA LEU A 57 -7.79 -3.74 -9.27
C LEU A 57 -7.21 -4.12 -10.63
N VAL A 58 -5.94 -4.53 -10.67
CA VAL A 58 -5.33 -4.93 -11.92
C VAL A 58 -5.98 -6.20 -12.49
N SER A 59 -6.37 -7.15 -11.65
CA SER A 59 -7.10 -8.34 -12.12
C SER A 59 -8.44 -7.95 -12.76
N GLN A 60 -9.18 -7.03 -12.14
CA GLN A 60 -10.47 -6.52 -12.65
C GLN A 60 -10.33 -5.80 -13.99
N ILE A 61 -9.27 -5.01 -14.19
CA ILE A 61 -8.98 -4.36 -15.48
C ILE A 61 -8.86 -5.41 -16.60
N PHE A 62 -8.06 -6.46 -16.38
CA PHE A 62 -7.89 -7.51 -17.39
C PHE A 62 -9.10 -8.44 -17.57
N GLU A 63 -9.94 -8.59 -16.54
CA GLU A 63 -11.23 -9.29 -16.66
C GLU A 63 -12.20 -8.54 -17.57
N ARG A 64 -12.22 -7.19 -17.51
CA ARG A 64 -13.06 -6.37 -18.38
C ARG A 64 -12.56 -6.34 -19.83
N ASP A 65 -11.25 -6.25 -20.02
CA ASP A 65 -10.65 -5.98 -21.33
C ASP A 65 -10.26 -7.25 -22.11
N GLY A 66 -10.47 -8.45 -21.54
CA GLY A 66 -9.96 -9.69 -22.09
C GLY A 66 -10.86 -10.92 -21.89
N THR A 67 -10.26 -12.10 -22.09
CA THR A 67 -10.88 -13.38 -21.72
C THR A 67 -10.40 -13.80 -20.34
N ASP A 68 -11.21 -14.56 -19.59
CA ASP A 68 -10.89 -15.07 -18.24
C ASP A 68 -9.48 -15.69 -18.11
N ARG A 69 -8.96 -16.26 -19.20
CA ARG A 69 -7.62 -16.87 -19.27
C ARG A 69 -6.50 -15.84 -19.12
N LEU A 70 -6.63 -14.66 -19.70
CA LEU A 70 -5.63 -13.59 -19.61
C LEU A 70 -5.59 -13.01 -18.19
N ALA A 71 -6.76 -12.71 -17.61
CA ALA A 71 -6.87 -12.27 -16.22
C ALA A 71 -6.26 -13.31 -15.25
N THR A 72 -6.58 -14.59 -15.44
CA THR A 72 -6.00 -15.68 -14.65
C THR A 72 -4.48 -15.75 -14.76
N PHE A 73 -3.94 -15.56 -15.97
CA PHE A 73 -2.49 -15.57 -16.20
C PHE A 73 -1.80 -14.39 -15.50
N VAL A 74 -2.33 -13.17 -15.65
CA VAL A 74 -1.78 -11.97 -14.99
C VAL A 74 -1.81 -12.13 -13.47
N SER A 75 -2.95 -12.55 -12.92
CA SER A 75 -3.10 -12.76 -11.48
C SER A 75 -2.10 -13.79 -10.93
N LYS A 76 -1.99 -14.96 -11.56
CA LYS A 76 -1.11 -16.05 -11.10
C LYS A 76 0.38 -15.80 -11.33
N ARG A 77 0.75 -15.17 -12.45
CA ARG A 77 2.15 -15.06 -12.87
C ARG A 77 2.78 -13.72 -12.53
N VAL A 78 2.03 -12.63 -12.66
CA VAL A 78 2.54 -11.26 -12.47
C VAL A 78 2.27 -10.80 -11.04
N MET A 79 1.04 -10.98 -10.54
CA MET A 79 0.63 -10.40 -9.26
C MET A 79 1.04 -11.24 -8.05
N ALA A 80 0.83 -12.56 -8.09
CA ALA A 80 1.09 -13.42 -6.93
C ALA A 80 2.58 -13.58 -6.58
N ARG A 81 3.49 -13.49 -7.56
CA ARG A 81 4.92 -13.78 -7.36
C ARG A 81 5.84 -12.55 -7.45
N SER A 82 5.37 -11.45 -8.03
CA SER A 82 6.24 -10.33 -8.41
C SER A 82 5.75 -8.96 -7.93
N TYR A 83 4.80 -8.88 -6.98
CA TYR A 83 4.33 -7.59 -6.46
C TYR A 83 5.48 -6.70 -5.95
N HIS A 84 6.43 -7.29 -5.23
CA HIS A 84 7.61 -6.59 -4.72
C HIS A 84 8.55 -6.03 -5.80
N THR A 85 8.40 -6.45 -7.07
CA THR A 85 9.16 -5.91 -8.22
C THR A 85 8.34 -5.00 -9.12
N LEU A 86 7.03 -4.84 -8.89
CA LEU A 86 6.17 -4.01 -9.75
C LEU A 86 6.53 -2.52 -9.64
N PHE A 87 6.89 -2.07 -8.44
CA PHE A 87 7.22 -0.68 -8.16
C PHE A 87 8.71 -0.53 -7.86
N ASP A 88 9.28 0.62 -8.20
CA ASP A 88 10.63 0.98 -7.78
C ASP A 88 10.59 1.57 -6.37
N TRP A 89 10.54 0.69 -5.37
CA TRP A 89 10.51 1.07 -3.97
C TRP A 89 11.75 1.83 -3.51
N LYS A 90 12.89 1.64 -4.19
CA LYS A 90 14.15 2.32 -3.84
C LYS A 90 14.15 3.75 -4.36
N ALA A 91 13.73 3.96 -5.60
CA ALA A 91 13.58 5.29 -6.19
C ALA A 91 12.28 6.00 -5.77
N GLY A 92 11.38 5.31 -5.06
CA GLY A 92 10.07 5.86 -4.69
C GLY A 92 9.21 6.15 -5.92
N SER A 93 9.30 5.33 -6.98
CA SER A 93 8.59 5.57 -8.24
C SER A 93 7.65 4.44 -8.63
N ALA A 94 6.44 4.83 -9.03
CA ALA A 94 5.46 3.93 -9.65
C ALA A 94 5.48 4.00 -11.18
N ARG A 95 6.35 4.82 -11.80
CA ARG A 95 6.37 5.00 -13.25
C ARG A 95 6.62 3.69 -14.00
N GLY A 96 7.53 2.84 -13.50
CA GLY A 96 7.83 1.54 -14.13
C GLY A 96 6.62 0.60 -14.15
N PHE A 97 5.79 0.63 -13.11
CA PHE A 97 4.52 -0.07 -13.07
C PHE A 97 3.60 0.40 -14.19
N PHE A 98 3.36 1.70 -14.33
CA PHE A 98 2.49 2.24 -15.39
C PHE A 98 3.07 2.02 -16.79
N SER A 99 4.38 2.18 -16.99
CA SER A 99 5.04 1.86 -18.26
C SER A 99 4.89 0.40 -18.68
N SER A 100 4.65 -0.52 -17.74
CA SER A 100 4.37 -1.94 -18.07
C SER A 100 3.03 -2.14 -18.78
N PHE A 101 2.12 -1.16 -18.72
CA PHE A 101 0.87 -1.12 -19.49
C PHE A 101 1.04 -0.37 -20.83
N GLY A 102 2.23 0.17 -21.09
CA GLY A 102 2.55 0.98 -22.27
C GLY A 102 3.22 2.31 -21.90
N ASP A 103 4.11 2.81 -22.76
CA ASP A 103 4.86 4.04 -22.51
C ASP A 103 3.95 5.27 -22.34
N ALA A 104 2.80 5.28 -23.03
CA ALA A 104 1.78 6.32 -22.90
C ALA A 104 1.25 6.42 -21.46
N CYS A 105 0.94 5.29 -20.81
CA CYS A 105 0.48 5.21 -19.43
C CYS A 105 1.54 5.74 -18.45
N GLY A 106 2.80 5.34 -18.65
CA GLY A 106 3.92 5.84 -17.85
C GLY A 106 4.15 7.35 -18.01
N GLN A 107 3.93 7.90 -19.21
CA GLN A 107 4.05 9.34 -19.46
C GLN A 107 2.86 10.12 -18.92
N ALA A 108 1.62 9.61 -19.04
CA ALA A 108 0.43 10.20 -18.47
C ALA A 108 0.55 10.32 -16.94
N PHE A 109 0.93 9.22 -16.26
CA PHE A 109 1.19 9.23 -14.83
C PHE A 109 2.25 10.26 -14.44
N LYS A 110 3.38 10.29 -15.15
CA LYS A 110 4.45 11.26 -14.87
C LYS A 110 3.97 12.71 -15.01
N THR A 111 3.23 13.03 -16.06
CA THR A 111 2.71 14.37 -16.31
C THR A 111 1.73 14.78 -15.21
N GLU A 112 0.78 13.91 -14.85
CA GLU A 112 -0.18 14.22 -13.80
C GLU A 112 0.47 14.35 -12.43
N LEU A 113 1.44 13.48 -12.11
CA LEU A 113 2.19 13.56 -10.85
C LEU A 113 2.94 14.90 -10.68
N GLN A 114 3.33 15.54 -11.79
CA GLN A 114 4.02 16.85 -11.78
C GLN A 114 3.06 18.02 -11.59
N SER A 115 1.80 17.89 -12.01
CA SER A 115 0.81 18.98 -11.96
C SER A 115 -0.23 18.83 -10.84
N ASN A 116 -0.38 17.63 -10.27
CA ASN A 116 -1.36 17.30 -9.25
C ASN A 116 -0.70 17.03 -7.90
N ARG A 117 -0.75 18.02 -7.00
CA ARG A 117 -0.17 17.92 -5.65
C ARG A 117 -0.81 16.80 -4.81
N GLU A 118 -2.12 16.63 -4.93
CA GLU A 118 -2.85 15.59 -4.18
C GLU A 118 -2.38 14.19 -4.59
N LEU A 119 -2.33 13.92 -5.90
CA LEU A 119 -1.81 12.66 -6.44
C LEU A 119 -0.37 12.41 -5.97
N LYS A 120 0.46 13.46 -5.95
CA LYS A 120 1.85 13.35 -5.48
C LYS A 120 1.92 12.93 -4.01
N GLU A 121 1.12 13.53 -3.14
CA GLU A 121 1.09 13.18 -1.71
C GLU A 121 0.56 11.75 -1.50
N GLN A 122 -0.48 11.35 -2.23
CA GLN A 122 -1.03 9.99 -2.20
C GLN A 122 0.00 8.95 -2.67
N HIS A 123 0.70 9.25 -3.77
CA HIS A 123 1.77 8.41 -4.34
C HIS A 123 2.94 8.26 -3.37
N GLU A 124 3.43 9.36 -2.79
CA GLU A 124 4.53 9.34 -1.83
C GLU A 124 4.16 8.54 -0.57
N ALA A 125 2.92 8.65 -0.10
CA ALA A 125 2.42 7.84 1.02
C ALA A 125 2.43 6.34 0.69
N PHE A 126 1.91 5.96 -0.48
CA PHE A 126 1.92 4.57 -0.96
C PHE A 126 3.34 4.01 -1.06
N MET A 127 4.25 4.75 -1.72
CA MET A 127 5.64 4.33 -1.90
C MET A 127 6.37 4.19 -0.56
N ARG A 128 6.11 5.10 0.40
CA ARG A 128 6.73 5.05 1.72
C ARG A 128 6.28 3.82 2.51
N LEU A 129 5.00 3.48 2.53
CA LEU A 129 4.49 2.29 3.22
C LEU A 129 5.06 1.01 2.61
N GLY A 130 5.11 0.92 1.27
CA GLY A 130 5.72 -0.22 0.58
C GLY A 130 7.23 -0.36 0.86
N GLN A 131 7.96 0.75 0.87
CA GLN A 131 9.39 0.76 1.21
C GLN A 131 9.63 0.29 2.65
N LEU A 132 8.87 0.79 3.62
CA LEU A 132 9.00 0.41 5.02
C LEU A 132 8.61 -1.06 5.26
N ARG A 133 7.57 -1.56 4.58
CA ARG A 133 7.24 -2.99 4.59
C ARG A 133 8.38 -3.84 4.07
N ASN A 134 9.03 -3.43 2.97
CA ASN A 134 10.19 -4.15 2.44
C ASN A 134 11.36 -4.13 3.43
N LEU A 135 11.60 -3.00 4.10
CA LEU A 135 12.58 -2.91 5.18
C LEU A 135 12.27 -3.91 6.31
N LEU A 136 11.00 -4.00 6.75
CA LEU A 136 10.59 -4.92 7.81
C LEU A 136 10.73 -6.40 7.43
N VAL A 137 10.43 -6.77 6.19
CA VAL A 137 10.44 -8.17 5.73
C VAL A 137 11.85 -8.65 5.37
N HIS A 138 12.74 -7.74 4.96
CA HIS A 138 14.12 -8.11 4.56
C HIS A 138 15.16 -7.94 5.66
N ASN A 139 14.86 -7.24 6.75
CA ASN A 139 15.74 -7.15 7.91
C ASN A 139 15.26 -8.07 9.03
N ASP A 140 16.06 -8.18 10.09
CA ASP A 140 15.61 -8.79 11.34
C ASP A 140 14.43 -7.99 11.90
N TYR A 141 13.24 -8.59 11.84
CA TYR A 141 11.97 -7.97 12.24
C TYR A 141 12.02 -7.41 13.66
N ALA A 142 12.73 -8.07 14.58
CA ALA A 142 12.82 -7.62 15.97
C ALA A 142 13.58 -6.30 16.09
N SER A 143 14.67 -6.14 15.33
CA SER A 143 15.57 -4.98 15.37
C SER A 143 15.29 -3.91 14.32
N ALA A 144 14.49 -4.22 13.28
CA ALA A 144 14.17 -3.27 12.22
C ALA A 144 13.45 -2.03 12.78
N PRO A 145 13.94 -0.80 12.51
CA PRO A 145 13.32 0.41 12.99
C PRO A 145 12.05 0.74 12.18
N VAL A 146 11.00 1.16 12.86
CA VAL A 146 9.86 1.85 12.25
C VAL A 146 9.77 3.21 12.92
N GLU A 147 10.17 4.25 12.18
CA GLU A 147 10.22 5.63 12.68
C GLU A 147 8.84 6.31 12.70
N LEU A 148 7.81 5.64 12.18
CA LEU A 148 6.45 6.16 12.15
C LEU A 148 5.68 5.71 13.38
N THR A 149 4.92 6.64 13.96
CA THR A 149 3.88 6.34 14.95
C THR A 149 2.70 5.63 14.30
N PRO A 150 1.86 4.90 15.07
CA PRO A 150 0.65 4.28 14.54
C PRO A 150 -0.29 5.27 13.85
N LYS A 151 -0.42 6.49 14.38
CA LYS A 151 -1.19 7.58 13.77
C LYS A 151 -0.63 7.99 12.40
N GLU A 152 0.68 8.15 12.28
CA GLU A 152 1.31 8.50 11.00
C GLU A 152 1.18 7.37 9.97
N ILE A 153 1.21 6.11 10.41
CA ILE A 153 0.95 4.96 9.55
C ILE A 153 -0.49 5.02 9.04
N MET A 154 -1.46 5.25 9.91
CA MET A 154 -2.88 5.34 9.54
C MET A 154 -3.15 6.48 8.55
N ASN A 155 -2.65 7.68 8.85
CA ASN A 155 -2.77 8.83 7.94
C ASN A 155 -2.16 8.54 6.55
N LYS A 156 -1.01 7.85 6.50
CA LYS A 156 -0.38 7.46 5.23
C LYS A 156 -1.17 6.39 4.52
N TYR A 157 -1.79 5.46 5.25
CA TYR A 157 -2.61 4.41 4.67
C TYR A 157 -3.84 5.01 3.98
N GLU A 158 -4.55 5.92 4.65
CA GLU A 158 -5.69 6.65 4.08
C GLU A 158 -5.31 7.43 2.82
N LEU A 159 -4.18 8.16 2.85
CA LEU A 159 -3.66 8.84 1.66
C LEU A 159 -3.29 7.86 0.54
N ALA A 160 -2.66 6.74 0.87
CA ALA A 160 -2.24 5.74 -0.11
C ALA A 160 -3.43 5.04 -0.78
N LEU A 161 -4.58 4.90 -0.10
CA LEU A 161 -5.81 4.40 -0.71
C LEU A 161 -6.23 5.25 -1.91
N GLY A 162 -6.13 6.59 -1.78
CA GLY A 162 -6.41 7.51 -2.89
C GLY A 162 -5.52 7.30 -4.11
N PHE A 163 -4.25 6.94 -3.91
CA PHE A 163 -3.37 6.57 -5.04
C PHE A 163 -3.83 5.27 -5.70
N VAL A 164 -4.18 4.24 -4.92
CA VAL A 164 -4.66 2.96 -5.46
C VAL A 164 -5.95 3.15 -6.27
N ASP A 165 -6.86 4.01 -5.82
CA ASP A 165 -8.11 4.33 -6.54
C ASP A 165 -7.88 5.01 -7.89
N ARG A 166 -6.77 5.73 -8.04
CA ARG A 166 -6.40 6.41 -9.29
C ARG A 166 -5.63 5.52 -10.26
N ILE A 167 -5.22 4.31 -9.88
CA ILE A 167 -4.43 3.44 -10.78
C ILE A 167 -5.19 3.18 -12.09
N GLU A 168 -6.49 2.92 -12.02
CA GLU A 168 -7.28 2.59 -13.20
C GLU A 168 -7.31 3.73 -14.23
N SER A 169 -7.37 4.99 -13.81
CA SER A 169 -7.43 6.14 -14.73
C SER A 169 -6.17 6.32 -15.58
N PHE A 170 -5.04 5.73 -15.17
CA PHE A 170 -3.80 5.74 -15.96
C PHE A 170 -3.67 4.54 -16.89
N VAL A 171 -4.40 3.47 -16.63
CA VAL A 171 -4.31 2.22 -17.41
C VAL A 171 -5.39 2.19 -18.49
N VAL A 172 -6.58 2.68 -18.17
CA VAL A 172 -7.73 2.77 -19.07
C VAL A 172 -7.71 4.15 -19.71
N ILE A 173 -6.75 4.37 -20.60
CA ILE A 173 -6.67 5.60 -21.38
C ILE A 173 -7.73 5.50 -22.48
N ASN A 174 -8.77 6.33 -22.41
CA ASN A 174 -9.68 6.59 -23.54
C ASN A 174 -9.00 7.50 -24.58
#